data_AF-A0AAU8LQA7-F1
#
_entry.id   AF-A0AAU8LQA7-F1
#
_cell.length_a   1.000
_cell.length_b   1.000
_cell.length_c   1.000
_cell.angle_alpha   90.00
_cell.angle_beta   90.00
_cell.angle_gamma   90.00
#
_symmetry.space_group_name_H-M   'P 1'
#
loop_
_entity.id
_entity.type
_entity.pdbx_description
1 polymer ?
#
loop_
_entity_poly.entity_id
_entity_poly.type
_entity_poly.pdbx_seq_one_letter_code
_entity_poly.pdbx_strand_id
1 'polypeptide(L)'
;MNSSFSESSVEPFINYETLYPDGNEEQEYPTSGTIRGDRRPYDDSEVSSKLYRGTDDGKRQAIKINRTYYTKKILSCLDELSRQRTSVADSILHVQQMLNCMKEYVDKHYRDSFSSFVSTCYDALVFDDNWISLTEEQYRSMKVIFTDLNNRNNISYDQIDKSIAKLESIGLDTTPF
;
A
#
# COMPACT_ATOMS: atom_id res chain seq x y z
N MET A 1 50.66 -9.77 -15.03
CA MET A 1 49.52 -9.78 -15.97
C MET A 1 48.54 -8.72 -15.49
N ASN A 2 48.10 -7.89 -16.44
CA ASN A 2 47.61 -6.55 -16.21
C ASN A 2 46.25 -6.51 -15.48
N SER A 3 46.18 -5.58 -14.53
CA SER A 3 44.97 -4.99 -13.97
C SER A 3 44.25 -4.18 -15.04
N SER A 4 42.95 -4.37 -15.24
CA SER A 4 42.04 -3.46 -15.94
C SER A 4 40.61 -3.99 -15.83
N PHE A 5 39.80 -3.44 -14.92
CA PHE A 5 38.34 -3.34 -15.09
C PHE A 5 37.80 -2.32 -14.09
N SER A 6 37.45 -1.14 -14.59
CA SER A 6 36.58 -0.18 -13.90
C SER A 6 36.01 0.76 -14.95
N GLU A 7 34.91 0.35 -15.59
CA GLU A 7 34.04 1.23 -16.37
C GLU A 7 33.12 1.97 -15.39
N SER A 8 33.39 3.27 -15.24
CA SER A 8 32.56 4.22 -14.49
C SER A 8 31.59 4.87 -15.48
N SER A 9 30.35 4.39 -15.53
CA SER A 9 29.25 5.10 -16.18
C SER A 9 28.79 6.26 -15.29
N VAL A 10 29.16 7.47 -15.67
CA VAL A 10 28.65 8.72 -15.09
C VAL A 10 27.51 9.20 -15.98
N GLU A 11 26.28 9.14 -15.47
CA GLU A 11 25.12 9.75 -16.12
C GLU A 11 25.15 11.28 -16.02
N PRO A 12 24.66 12.02 -17.03
CA PRO A 12 24.69 13.47 -17.03
C PRO A 12 23.61 14.08 -16.13
N PHE A 13 24.03 15.04 -15.30
CA PHE A 13 23.17 15.95 -14.54
C PHE A 13 22.27 16.77 -15.47
N ILE A 14 20.95 16.64 -15.33
CA ILE A 14 19.98 17.56 -15.95
C ILE A 14 19.75 18.73 -14.99
N ASN A 15 20.12 19.93 -15.45
CA ASN A 15 19.94 21.19 -14.75
C ASN A 15 18.55 21.75 -15.10
N TYR A 16 17.67 21.94 -14.11
CA TYR A 16 16.28 22.43 -14.30
C TYR A 16 16.12 23.92 -13.96
N GLU A 17 17.12 24.75 -14.27
CA GLU A 17 16.98 26.20 -14.19
C GLU A 17 17.04 26.80 -15.59
N THR A 18 15.86 27.18 -16.10
CA THR A 18 15.55 28.34 -16.96
C THR A 18 14.39 28.00 -17.88
N LEU A 19 13.19 28.54 -17.60
CA LEU A 19 12.17 28.88 -18.60
C LEU A 19 10.96 29.53 -17.91
N TYR A 20 11.17 30.77 -17.44
CA TYR A 20 10.09 31.76 -17.37
C TYR A 20 10.53 32.98 -18.15
N PRO A 21 10.01 33.21 -19.37
CA PRO A 21 9.91 34.54 -19.90
C PRO A 21 8.60 35.16 -19.39
N ASP A 22 8.78 36.12 -18.51
CA ASP A 22 7.91 37.28 -18.30
C ASP A 22 7.58 37.92 -19.66
N GLY A 23 6.33 38.36 -19.87
CA GLY A 23 5.90 38.89 -21.16
C GLY A 23 4.40 39.13 -21.26
N ASN A 24 3.99 40.31 -20.81
CA ASN A 24 2.68 40.91 -21.04
C ASN A 24 2.33 40.95 -22.54
N GLU A 25 1.20 40.34 -22.93
CA GLU A 25 0.46 40.76 -24.11
C GLU A 25 -1.03 40.79 -23.78
N GLU A 26 -1.54 42.02 -23.63
CA GLU A 26 -2.96 42.35 -23.60
C GLU A 26 -3.58 41.90 -24.93
N GLN A 27 -4.39 40.84 -24.91
CA GLN A 27 -5.23 40.49 -26.05
C GLN A 27 -6.65 41.05 -25.86
N GLU A 28 -6.98 41.94 -26.78
CA GLU A 28 -8.22 42.69 -26.96
C GLU A 28 -9.48 41.80 -26.90
N TYR A 29 -10.47 42.24 -26.13
CA TYR A 29 -11.83 41.71 -26.18
C TYR A 29 -12.57 42.24 -27.42
N PRO A 30 -13.14 41.41 -28.30
CA PRO A 30 -14.17 41.87 -29.21
C PRO A 30 -15.51 42.04 -28.45
N THR A 31 -16.03 43.26 -28.51
CA THR A 31 -17.30 43.66 -27.91
C THR A 31 -18.48 43.24 -28.80
N SER A 32 -19.56 42.79 -28.17
CA SER A 32 -20.95 42.73 -28.66
C SER A 32 -21.31 41.79 -29.82
N GLY A 33 -21.79 40.60 -29.44
CA GLY A 33 -22.79 39.83 -30.20
C GLY A 33 -23.96 39.47 -29.29
N THR A 34 -25.11 40.13 -29.46
CA THR A 34 -26.35 39.81 -28.75
C THR A 34 -26.90 38.47 -29.25
N ILE A 35 -26.63 37.39 -28.51
CA ILE A 35 -27.34 36.11 -28.68
C ILE A 35 -28.33 35.96 -27.53
N ARG A 36 -29.61 36.21 -27.84
CA ARG A 36 -30.76 35.75 -27.05
C ARG A 36 -30.75 34.22 -27.07
N GLY A 37 -30.15 33.62 -26.05
CA GLY A 37 -30.33 32.22 -25.70
C GLY A 37 -30.73 32.16 -24.25
N ASP A 38 -31.84 31.50 -23.95
CA ASP A 38 -32.31 31.17 -22.62
C ASP A 38 -31.21 30.45 -21.82
N ARG A 39 -30.36 31.21 -21.14
CA ARG A 39 -29.42 30.69 -20.17
C ARG A 39 -30.20 30.40 -18.89
N ARG A 40 -30.66 29.15 -18.76
CA ARG A 40 -30.88 28.59 -17.44
C ARG A 40 -29.58 28.81 -16.64
N PRO A 41 -29.64 29.26 -15.37
CA PRO A 41 -28.45 29.30 -14.53
C PRO A 41 -27.85 27.90 -14.51
N TYR A 42 -26.60 27.77 -14.97
CA TYR A 42 -25.86 26.54 -14.78
C TYR A 42 -25.69 26.36 -13.26
N ASP A 43 -26.26 25.29 -12.73
CA ASP A 43 -26.05 24.85 -11.37
C ASP A 43 -24.64 24.25 -11.28
N ASP A 44 -23.66 25.11 -10.97
CA ASP A 44 -22.24 24.75 -10.82
C ASP A 44 -21.99 23.68 -9.73
N SER A 45 -23.00 23.36 -8.91
CA SER A 45 -22.89 22.31 -7.89
C SER A 45 -22.82 20.90 -8.50
N GLU A 46 -23.45 20.66 -9.66
CA GLU A 46 -23.57 19.32 -10.24
C GLU A 46 -22.29 18.90 -10.98
N VAL A 47 -21.58 19.84 -11.61
CA VAL A 47 -20.34 19.57 -12.34
C VAL A 47 -19.17 19.34 -11.38
N SER A 48 -19.11 20.12 -10.29
CA SER A 48 -18.09 19.98 -9.26
C SER A 48 -18.19 18.61 -8.56
N SER A 49 -19.40 18.18 -8.17
CA SER A 49 -19.61 16.90 -7.49
C SER A 49 -19.21 15.66 -8.32
N LYS A 50 -19.36 15.70 -9.65
CA LYS A 50 -18.96 14.61 -10.55
C LYS A 50 -17.45 14.56 -10.78
N LEU A 51 -16.78 15.71 -10.83
CA LEU A 51 -15.32 15.78 -10.99
C LEU A 51 -14.57 15.27 -9.75
N TYR A 52 -15.08 15.55 -8.54
CA TYR A 52 -14.48 15.08 -7.29
C TYR A 52 -14.68 13.56 -7.06
N ARG A 53 -15.84 12.99 -7.40
CA ARG A 53 -16.12 11.54 -7.21
C ARG A 53 -15.17 10.62 -7.96
N GLY A 54 -14.76 10.98 -9.19
CA GLY A 54 -13.86 10.15 -10.01
C GLY A 54 -12.48 9.94 -9.41
N THR A 55 -12.01 10.85 -8.56
CA THR A 55 -10.66 10.77 -7.95
C THR A 55 -10.61 9.84 -6.73
N ASP A 56 -11.71 9.73 -5.97
CA ASP A 56 -11.75 8.91 -4.76
C ASP A 56 -11.97 7.43 -5.07
N ASP A 57 -12.79 7.11 -6.07
CA ASP A 57 -12.97 5.72 -6.53
C ASP A 57 -11.67 5.17 -7.14
N GLY A 58 -10.93 5.99 -7.89
CA GLY A 58 -9.62 5.62 -8.42
C GLY A 58 -8.59 5.33 -7.32
N LYS A 59 -8.54 6.17 -6.27
CA LYS A 59 -7.66 5.95 -5.11
C LYS A 59 -8.02 4.67 -4.35
N ARG A 60 -9.32 4.44 -4.10
CA ARG A 60 -9.80 3.22 -3.43
C ARG A 60 -9.44 1.96 -4.21
N GLN A 61 -9.59 2.00 -5.54
CA GLN A 61 -9.22 0.89 -6.41
C GLN A 61 -7.70 0.65 -6.41
N ALA A 62 -6.89 1.71 -6.46
CA ALA A 62 -5.43 1.60 -6.38
C ALA A 62 -4.98 0.96 -5.05
N ILE A 63 -5.55 1.39 -3.93
CA ILE A 63 -5.27 0.81 -2.60
C ILE A 63 -5.62 -0.68 -2.59
N LYS A 64 -6.77 -1.08 -3.15
CA LYS A 64 -7.19 -2.48 -3.22
C LYS A 64 -6.24 -3.34 -4.06
N ILE A 65 -5.78 -2.82 -5.21
CA ILE A 65 -4.79 -3.50 -6.06
C ILE A 65 -3.49 -3.70 -5.30
N ASN A 66 -2.98 -2.65 -4.65
CA ASN A 66 -1.76 -2.72 -3.85
C ASN A 66 -1.93 -3.71 -2.69
N ARG A 67 -3.02 -3.60 -1.92
CA ARG A 67 -3.33 -4.55 -0.83
C ARG A 67 -3.29 -6.00 -1.31
N THR A 68 -3.88 -6.28 -2.46
CA THR A 68 -3.87 -7.61 -3.07
C THR A 68 -2.46 -8.06 -3.44
N TYR A 69 -1.64 -7.16 -4.00
CA TYR A 69 -0.25 -7.43 -4.34
C TYR A 69 0.60 -7.79 -3.12
N TYR A 70 0.57 -6.96 -2.07
CA TYR A 70 1.31 -7.21 -0.83
C TYR A 70 0.80 -8.46 -0.11
N THR A 71 -0.52 -8.65 -0.03
CA THR A 71 -1.10 -9.86 0.58
C THR A 71 -0.61 -11.11 -0.13
N LYS A 72 -0.61 -11.16 -1.48
CA LYS A 72 -0.11 -12.33 -2.21
C LYS A 72 1.33 -12.70 -1.85
N LYS A 73 2.21 -11.71 -1.69
CA LYS A 73 3.60 -11.94 -1.26
C LYS A 73 3.67 -12.50 0.16
N ILE A 74 2.91 -11.90 1.09
CA ILE A 74 2.82 -12.37 2.48
C ILE A 74 2.32 -13.81 2.52
N LEU A 75 1.24 -14.13 1.79
CA LEU A 75 0.68 -15.48 1.74
C LEU A 75 1.66 -16.50 1.17
N SER A 76 2.46 -16.14 0.16
CA SER A 76 3.51 -17.00 -0.37
C SER A 76 4.59 -17.30 0.67
N CYS A 77 4.98 -16.30 1.48
CA CYS A 77 5.95 -16.52 2.54
C CYS A 77 5.38 -17.40 3.65
N LEU A 78 4.12 -17.17 4.04
CA LEU A 78 3.42 -18.01 5.02
C LEU A 78 3.31 -19.47 4.57
N ASP A 79 3.11 -19.71 3.27
CA ASP A 79 3.12 -21.07 2.71
C ASP A 79 4.49 -21.74 2.85
N GLU A 80 5.57 -21.04 2.50
CA GLU A 80 6.93 -21.58 2.66
C GLU A 80 7.28 -21.82 4.13
N LEU A 81 6.92 -20.90 5.02
CA LEU A 81 7.12 -21.05 6.48
C LEU A 81 6.32 -22.22 7.07
N SER A 82 5.12 -22.48 6.54
CA SER A 82 4.34 -23.64 6.95
C SER A 82 4.99 -24.97 6.53
N ARG A 83 5.74 -24.98 5.43
CA ARG A 83 6.41 -26.19 4.90
C ARG A 83 7.80 -26.42 5.50
N GLN A 84 8.53 -25.34 5.77
CA GLN A 84 9.94 -25.36 6.13
C GLN A 84 10.11 -25.16 7.64
N ARG A 85 9.92 -26.23 8.44
CA ARG A 85 10.03 -26.17 9.91
C ARG A 85 11.36 -26.65 10.47
N THR A 86 12.20 -27.29 9.66
CA THR A 86 13.35 -28.05 10.18
C THR A 86 14.59 -27.21 10.45
N SER A 87 14.66 -25.97 9.96
CA SER A 87 15.83 -25.12 10.14
C SER A 87 15.44 -23.65 10.17
N VAL A 88 15.77 -22.98 11.28
CA VAL A 88 15.67 -21.52 11.41
C VAL A 88 16.44 -20.83 10.26
N ALA A 89 17.58 -21.39 9.84
CA ALA A 89 18.37 -20.84 8.75
C ALA A 89 17.61 -20.81 7.41
N ASP A 90 16.77 -21.82 7.15
CA ASP A 90 15.99 -21.91 5.91
C ASP A 90 14.78 -20.96 5.98
N SER A 91 14.16 -20.81 7.16
CA SER A 91 13.01 -19.93 7.37
C SER A 91 13.35 -18.43 7.39
N ILE A 92 14.58 -18.05 7.79
CA ILE A 92 14.99 -16.63 7.94
C ILE A 92 14.72 -15.82 6.68
N LEU A 93 15.04 -16.36 5.50
CA LEU A 93 14.86 -15.63 4.24
C LEU A 93 13.37 -15.30 4.01
N HIS A 94 12.49 -16.27 4.25
CA HIS A 94 11.05 -16.12 4.05
C HIS A 94 10.43 -15.19 5.09
N VAL A 95 10.86 -15.26 6.37
CA VAL A 95 10.41 -14.33 7.40
C VAL A 95 10.86 -12.90 7.08
N GLN A 96 12.13 -12.69 6.73
CA GLN A 96 12.63 -11.36 6.37
C GLN A 96 11.88 -10.77 5.18
N GLN A 97 11.63 -11.57 4.14
CA GLN A 97 10.82 -11.15 2.99
C GLN A 97 9.39 -10.77 3.41
N MET A 98 8.76 -11.59 4.26
CA MET A 98 7.42 -11.33 4.77
C MET A 98 7.36 -10.03 5.59
N LEU A 99 8.25 -9.86 6.56
CA LEU A 99 8.32 -8.70 7.44
C LEU A 99 8.61 -7.41 6.67
N ASN A 100 9.55 -7.44 5.73
CA ASN A 100 9.82 -6.30 4.86
C ASN A 100 8.60 -5.93 4.00
N CYS A 101 7.88 -6.94 3.51
CA CYS A 101 6.66 -6.74 2.74
C CYS A 101 5.54 -6.09 3.58
N MET A 102 5.38 -6.54 4.83
CA MET A 102 4.44 -5.95 5.79
C MET A 102 4.80 -4.50 6.10
N LYS A 103 6.06 -4.24 6.43
CA LYS A 103 6.58 -2.89 6.72
C LYS A 103 6.38 -1.94 5.55
N GLU A 104 6.77 -2.35 4.34
CA GLU A 104 6.63 -1.56 3.13
C GLU A 104 5.16 -1.21 2.83
N TYR A 105 4.24 -2.15 3.09
CA TYR A 105 2.81 -1.88 2.95
C TYR A 105 2.34 -0.81 3.96
N VAL A 106 2.68 -0.98 5.24
CA VAL A 106 2.31 -0.05 6.31
C VAL A 106 2.85 1.35 6.03
N ASP A 107 4.12 1.47 5.63
CA ASP A 107 4.76 2.76 5.33
C ASP A 107 4.06 3.49 4.17
N LYS A 108 3.68 2.77 3.10
CA LYS A 108 3.03 3.35 1.93
C LYS A 108 1.53 3.60 2.11
N HIS A 109 0.88 2.83 2.98
CA HIS A 109 -0.57 2.79 3.11
C HIS A 109 -1.05 3.04 4.55
N TYR A 110 -0.32 3.83 5.34
CA TYR A 110 -0.61 4.08 6.77
C TYR A 110 -2.04 4.56 7.10
N ARG A 111 -2.78 5.10 6.13
CA ARG A 111 -4.19 5.52 6.29
C ARG A 111 -5.22 4.44 5.95
N ASP A 112 -4.80 3.30 5.41
CA ASP A 112 -5.69 2.20 5.11
C ASP A 112 -5.95 1.34 6.36
N SER A 113 -7.19 0.94 6.59
CA SER A 113 -7.55 0.14 7.77
C SER A 113 -6.82 -1.21 7.81
N PHE A 114 -6.49 -1.80 6.66
CA PHE A 114 -5.71 -3.04 6.61
C PHE A 114 -4.29 -2.84 7.16
N SER A 115 -3.72 -1.64 7.03
CA SER A 115 -2.38 -1.34 7.56
C SER A 115 -2.32 -1.48 9.07
N SER A 116 -3.39 -1.16 9.81
CA SER A 116 -3.45 -1.39 11.26
C SER A 116 -3.34 -2.87 11.61
N PHE A 117 -4.05 -3.74 10.87
CA PHE A 117 -3.94 -5.19 11.04
C PHE A 117 -2.53 -5.70 10.69
N VAL A 118 -1.96 -5.23 9.57
CA VAL A 118 -0.61 -5.62 9.13
C VAL A 118 0.44 -5.17 10.14
N SER A 119 0.35 -3.94 10.66
CA SER A 119 1.26 -3.43 11.70
C SER A 119 1.18 -4.28 12.96
N THR A 120 -0.04 -4.54 13.45
CA THR A 120 -0.24 -5.36 14.65
C THR A 120 0.37 -6.76 14.50
N CYS A 121 0.19 -7.38 13.33
CA CYS A 121 0.79 -8.68 13.04
C CYS A 121 2.32 -8.61 12.92
N TYR A 122 2.85 -7.56 12.29
CA TYR A 122 4.29 -7.31 12.21
C TYR A 122 4.92 -7.20 13.60
N ASP A 123 4.32 -6.39 14.48
CA ASP A 123 4.81 -6.16 15.84
C ASP A 123 4.78 -7.47 16.65
N ALA A 124 3.67 -8.21 16.58
CA ALA A 124 3.50 -9.50 17.26
C ALA A 124 4.52 -10.57 16.81
N LEU A 125 4.94 -10.53 15.54
CA LEU A 125 5.93 -11.46 14.99
C LEU A 125 7.36 -11.07 15.35
N VAL A 126 7.66 -9.77 15.36
CA VAL A 126 9.01 -9.24 15.63
C VAL A 126 9.33 -9.23 17.13
N PHE A 127 8.33 -9.00 17.97
CA PHE A 127 8.51 -9.02 19.43
C PHE A 127 9.07 -10.39 19.87
N ASP A 128 10.21 -10.34 20.57
CA ASP A 128 10.96 -11.51 21.05
C ASP A 128 11.22 -12.61 19.99
N ASP A 129 11.31 -12.22 18.71
CA ASP A 129 11.44 -13.16 17.59
C ASP A 129 10.36 -14.27 17.62
N ASN A 130 9.14 -13.91 18.02
CA ASN A 130 8.00 -14.83 18.20
C ASN A 130 7.76 -15.73 16.99
N TRP A 131 8.07 -15.25 15.78
CA TRP A 131 8.02 -16.03 14.54
C TRP A 131 8.76 -17.38 14.63
N ILE A 132 9.85 -17.49 15.41
CA ILE A 132 10.61 -18.75 15.59
C ILE A 132 9.76 -19.82 16.28
N SER A 133 8.91 -19.40 17.22
CA SER A 133 8.12 -20.31 18.06
C SER A 133 6.85 -20.84 17.40
N LEU A 134 6.45 -20.24 16.27
CA LEU A 134 5.20 -20.58 15.59
C LEU A 134 5.23 -21.97 14.96
N THR A 135 4.12 -22.67 15.12
CA THR A 135 3.83 -23.96 14.50
C THR A 135 3.33 -23.79 13.07
N GLU A 136 3.45 -24.85 12.28
CA GLU A 136 2.89 -24.92 10.93
C GLU A 136 1.39 -24.59 10.90
N GLU A 137 0.62 -25.06 11.89
CA GLU A 137 -0.81 -24.78 12.01
C GLU A 137 -1.09 -23.29 12.27
N GLN A 138 -0.27 -22.63 13.08
CA GLN A 138 -0.37 -21.18 13.31
C GLN A 138 -0.08 -20.40 12.03
N TYR A 139 0.96 -20.78 11.26
CA TYR A 139 1.24 -20.18 9.95
C TYR A 139 0.10 -20.34 8.95
N ARG A 140 -0.48 -21.54 8.87
CA ARG A 140 -1.67 -21.80 8.03
C ARG A 140 -2.87 -20.99 8.47
N SER A 141 -3.11 -20.87 9.77
CA SER A 141 -4.19 -20.07 10.33
C SER A 141 -4.02 -18.58 10.03
N MET A 142 -2.81 -18.03 10.16
CA MET A 142 -2.51 -16.67 9.72
C MET A 142 -2.83 -16.45 8.24
N LYS A 143 -2.45 -17.40 7.37
CA LYS A 143 -2.77 -17.33 5.94
C LYS A 143 -4.28 -17.25 5.70
N VAL A 144 -5.09 -18.01 6.44
CA VAL A 144 -6.55 -17.95 6.35
C VAL A 144 -7.05 -16.56 6.76
N ILE A 145 -6.55 -15.99 7.84
CA ILE A 145 -6.94 -14.66 8.34
C ILE A 145 -6.60 -13.57 7.31
N PHE A 146 -5.37 -13.55 6.78
CA PHE A 146 -4.94 -12.61 5.75
C PHE A 146 -5.80 -12.71 4.48
N THR A 147 -6.12 -13.94 4.06
CA THR A 147 -6.94 -14.18 2.87
C THR A 147 -8.37 -13.65 3.07
N ASP A 148 -8.99 -13.98 4.21
CA ASP A 148 -10.34 -13.55 4.53
C ASP A 148 -10.47 -12.02 4.61
N LEU A 149 -9.46 -11.36 5.17
CA LEU A 149 -9.45 -9.90 5.29
C LEU A 149 -9.21 -9.22 3.94
N ASN A 150 -8.27 -9.71 3.13
CA ASN A 150 -7.95 -9.11 1.83
C ASN A 150 -9.10 -9.24 0.80
N ASN A 151 -9.89 -10.31 0.87
CA ASN A 151 -11.03 -10.54 -0.02
C ASN A 151 -12.19 -9.56 0.20
N ARG A 152 -12.18 -8.77 1.29
CA ARG A 152 -13.22 -7.80 1.60
C ARG A 152 -13.05 -6.51 0.80
N ASN A 153 -14.13 -6.03 0.18
CA ASN A 153 -14.07 -4.79 -0.60
C ASN A 153 -13.84 -3.55 0.27
N ASN A 154 -14.48 -3.51 1.43
CA ASN A 154 -14.31 -2.46 2.43
C ASN A 154 -14.05 -3.14 3.77
N ILE A 155 -13.04 -2.67 4.50
CA ILE A 155 -12.62 -3.25 5.78
C ILE A 155 -12.97 -2.26 6.89
N SER A 156 -13.95 -2.62 7.71
CA SER A 156 -14.33 -1.82 8.89
C SER A 156 -13.40 -2.09 10.06
N TYR A 157 -13.33 -1.16 11.01
CA TYR A 157 -12.56 -1.35 12.25
C TYR A 157 -12.99 -2.59 13.04
N ASP A 158 -14.30 -2.86 13.16
CA ASP A 158 -14.81 -4.10 13.78
C ASP A 158 -14.27 -5.38 13.10
N GLN A 159 -14.04 -5.36 11.79
CA GLN A 159 -13.44 -6.50 11.08
C GLN A 159 -11.94 -6.62 11.35
N ILE A 160 -11.25 -5.50 11.55
CA ILE A 160 -9.84 -5.47 11.99
C ILE A 160 -9.74 -6.07 13.38
N ASP A 161 -10.53 -5.59 14.34
CA ASP A 161 -10.53 -6.07 15.72
C ASP A 161 -10.83 -7.57 15.81
N LYS A 162 -11.82 -8.05 15.05
CA LYS A 162 -12.11 -9.49 14.95
C LYS A 162 -10.98 -10.29 14.32
N SER A 163 -10.23 -9.69 13.39
CA SER A 163 -9.07 -10.37 12.77
C SER A 163 -7.87 -10.40 13.71
N ILE A 164 -7.66 -9.35 14.51
CA ILE A 164 -6.65 -9.28 15.56
C ILE A 164 -6.97 -10.32 16.65
N ALA A 165 -8.21 -10.38 17.14
CA ALA A 165 -8.63 -11.40 18.11
C ALA A 165 -8.43 -12.84 17.59
N LYS A 166 -8.53 -13.06 16.27
CA LYS A 166 -8.19 -14.35 15.67
C LYS A 166 -6.67 -14.62 15.71
N LEU A 167 -5.82 -13.62 15.51
CA LEU A 167 -4.37 -13.75 15.69
C LEU A 167 -4.02 -14.12 17.15
N GLU A 168 -4.68 -13.49 18.12
CA GLU A 168 -4.53 -13.83 19.54
C GLU A 168 -4.97 -15.26 19.83
N SER A 169 -6.09 -15.69 19.25
CA SER A 169 -6.60 -17.05 19.45
C SER A 169 -5.69 -18.15 18.92
N ILE A 170 -4.79 -17.81 17.98
CA ILE A 170 -3.76 -18.72 17.48
C ILE A 170 -2.42 -18.53 18.20
N GLY A 171 -2.35 -17.71 19.25
CA GLY A 171 -1.19 -17.58 20.12
C GLY A 171 -0.17 -16.50 19.72
N LEU A 172 -0.54 -15.55 18.84
CA LEU A 172 0.26 -14.33 18.66
C LEU A 172 -0.13 -13.31 19.73
N ASP A 173 0.82 -12.79 20.48
CA ASP A 173 0.57 -11.66 21.38
C ASP A 173 0.52 -10.36 20.58
N THR A 174 -0.66 -9.79 20.45
CA THR A 174 -0.90 -8.53 19.71
C THR A 174 -0.95 -7.30 20.61
N THR A 175 -0.50 -7.42 21.86
CA THR A 175 -0.35 -6.27 22.76
C THR A 175 0.64 -5.28 22.15
N PRO A 176 0.35 -3.96 22.14
CA PRO A 176 1.30 -2.98 21.62
C PRO A 176 2.62 -2.98 22.40
N PHE A 177 3.75 -3.00 21.68
CA PHE A 177 5.10 -2.97 22.22
C PHE A 177 5.85 -1.69 21.81
#